data_AF-A0A0D0DPN2-F1
#
_entry.id   AF-A0A0D0DPN2-F1
#
_cell.length_a   1.000
_cell.length_b   1.000
_cell.length_c   1.000
_cell.angle_alpha   90.00
_cell.angle_beta   90.00
_cell.angle_gamma   90.00
#
_symmetry.space_group_name_H-M   'P 1'
#
loop_
_entity.id
_entity.type
_entity.pdbx_description
1 polymer ?
#
loop_
_entity_poly.entity_id
_entity_poly.type
_entity_poly.pdbx_seq_one_letter_code
_entity_poly.pdbx_strand_id
1 'polypeptide(L)' 'MKFLAAQDFEDLLQCAIPVFNNLLPSPYNEIIFNLLFELVTWHGLAKLQMHTDTTLGLLNTSTTCLRRFL' A
#
# COMPACT_ATOMS: atom_id res chain seq x y z
N MET A 1 16.81 9.26 -3.24
CA MET A 1 16.02 9.75 -2.09
C MET A 1 16.83 9.44 -0.84
N LYS A 2 17.33 10.44 -0.10
CA LYS A 2 18.17 10.21 1.09
C LYS A 2 17.30 10.44 2.32
N PHE A 3 17.11 9.39 3.13
CA PHE A 3 16.29 9.32 4.35
C PHE A 3 14.81 9.69 4.15
N LEU A 4 14.03 8.75 3.61
CA LEU A 4 12.56 8.81 3.73
C LEU A 4 12.17 8.23 5.08
N ALA A 5 11.52 9.03 5.92
CA ALA A 5 10.80 8.51 7.07
C ALA A 5 9.55 7.76 6.61
N ALA A 6 8.98 6.95 7.49
CA ALA A 6 7.72 6.24 7.19
C ALA A 6 6.58 7.21 6.81
N GLN A 7 6.57 8.42 7.38
CA GLN A 7 5.59 9.45 7.03
C GLN A 7 5.78 9.97 5.59
N ASP A 8 7.03 10.20 5.15
CA ASP A 8 7.27 10.65 3.77
C ASP A 8 6.80 9.58 2.75
N PHE A 9 6.95 8.30 3.10
CA PHE A 9 6.47 7.20 2.29
C PHE A 9 4.93 7.15 2.21
N GLU A 10 4.25 7.41 3.32
CA GLU A 10 2.79 7.54 3.35
C GLU A 10 2.29 8.68 2.47
N ASP A 11 2.91 9.86 2.58
CA ASP A 11 2.52 11.02 1.80
C ASP A 11 2.72 10.76 0.29
N LEU A 12 3.84 10.12 -0.08
CA LEU A 12 4.09 9.68 -1.45
C LEU A 12 3.03 8.68 -1.96
N LEU A 13 2.64 7.71 -1.14
CA LEU A 13 1.60 6.73 -1.50
C LEU A 13 0.24 7.41 -1.73
N GLN A 14 -0.15 8.34 -0.85
CA GLN A 14 -1.41 9.07 -0.97
C GLN A 14 -1.43 9.96 -2.22
N CYS A 15 -0.30 10.62 -2.55
CA CYS A 15 -0.17 11.39 -3.78
C CYS A 15 -0.14 10.51 -5.03
N ALA A 16 0.41 9.31 -4.97
CA ALA A 16 0.52 8.42 -6.12
C ALA A 16 -0.84 7.91 -6.62
N ILE A 17 -1.75 7.51 -5.72
CA ILE A 17 -3.05 6.93 -6.09
C ILE A 17 -3.82 7.76 -7.15
N PRO A 18 -4.08 9.06 -6.96
CA PRO A 18 -4.78 9.86 -7.98
C PRO A 18 -3.93 10.11 -9.22
N VAL A 19 -2.60 10.18 -9.11
CA VAL A 19 -1.69 10.43 -10.25
C VAL A 19 -1.68 9.26 -11.22
N PHE A 20 -1.75 8.04 -10.71
CA PHE A 20 -1.80 6.86 -11.56
C PHE A 20 -3.17 6.68 -12.23
N ASN A 21 -4.22 7.43 -11.85
CA ASN A 21 -5.55 7.28 -12.45
C ASN A 21 -5.55 7.54 -13.96
N ASN A 22 -5.82 6.49 -14.76
CA ASN A 22 -5.79 6.51 -16.23
C ASN A 22 -4.43 6.92 -16.82
N LEU A 23 -3.35 6.85 -16.04
CA LEU A 23 -2.01 7.16 -16.53
C LEU A 23 -1.50 6.08 -17.50
N LEU A 24 -1.88 4.84 -17.24
CA LEU A 24 -1.48 3.68 -18.04
C LEU A 24 -2.69 3.04 -18.74
N PRO A 25 -2.47 2.37 -19.88
CA PRO A 25 -3.50 1.51 -20.46
C PRO A 25 -3.76 0.27 -19.59
N SER A 26 -4.98 -0.26 -19.65
CA SER A 26 -5.30 -1.57 -19.07
C SER A 26 -4.43 -2.66 -19.73
N PRO A 27 -3.92 -3.66 -18.98
CA PRO A 27 -4.23 -4.00 -17.57
C PRO A 27 -3.29 -3.34 -16.54
N TYR A 28 -2.25 -2.63 -16.98
CA TYR A 28 -1.20 -2.15 -16.10
C TYR A 28 -1.70 -1.14 -15.07
N ASN A 29 -2.66 -0.30 -15.46
CA ASN A 29 -3.29 0.64 -14.55
C ASN A 29 -3.94 -0.08 -13.36
N GLU A 30 -4.74 -1.11 -13.63
CA GLU A 30 -5.44 -1.88 -12.60
C GLU A 30 -4.45 -2.60 -11.67
N ILE A 31 -3.36 -3.14 -12.22
CA ILE A 31 -2.31 -3.78 -11.42
C ILE A 31 -1.65 -2.77 -10.46
N ILE A 32 -1.29 -1.58 -10.96
CA ILE A 32 -0.66 -0.55 -10.12
C ILE A 32 -1.65 -0.03 -9.08
N PHE A 33 -2.92 0.16 -9.43
CA PHE A 33 -3.95 0.56 -8.47
C PHE A 33 -4.11 -0.46 -7.34
N ASN A 34 -4.18 -1.75 -7.68
CA ASN A 34 -4.27 -2.80 -6.69
C ASN A 34 -3.02 -2.82 -5.79
N LEU A 35 -1.84 -2.64 -6.35
CA LEU A 35 -0.59 -2.54 -5.58
C LEU A 35 -0.58 -1.33 -4.63
N LEU A 36 -0.95 -0.15 -5.12
CA LEU A 36 -0.99 1.08 -4.32
C LEU A 36 -2.01 0.97 -3.19
N PHE A 37 -3.19 0.41 -3.47
CA PHE A 37 -4.22 0.16 -2.47
C PHE A 37 -3.76 -0.81 -1.38
N GLU A 38 -3.10 -1.90 -1.78
CA GLU A 38 -2.57 -2.89 -0.84
C GLU A 38 -1.45 -2.31 0.02
N LEU A 39 -0.56 -1.49 -0.55
CA LEU A 39 0.51 -0.79 0.18
C LEU A 39 -0.04 0.19 1.22
N VAL A 40 -1.06 0.98 0.86
CA VAL A 40 -1.71 1.90 1.81
C VAL A 40 -2.42 1.14 2.92
N THR A 41 -3.08 0.02 2.59
CA THR A 41 -3.74 -0.84 3.57
C THR A 41 -2.74 -1.43 4.56
N TRP A 42 -1.67 -2.04 4.05
CA TRP A 42 -0.59 -2.60 4.86
C TRP A 42 0.06 -1.56 5.76
N HIS A 43 0.42 -0.41 5.19
CA HIS A 43 1.06 0.67 5.93
C HIS A 43 0.14 1.25 7.00
N GLY A 44 -1.14 1.44 6.69
CA GLY A 44 -2.16 1.88 7.66
C GLY A 44 -2.28 0.92 8.83
N LEU A 45 -2.39 -0.39 8.57
CA LEU A 45 -2.43 -1.42 9.61
C LEU A 45 -1.17 -1.44 10.48
N ALA A 46 0.01 -1.33 9.85
CA ALA A 46 1.28 -1.27 10.57
C ALA A 46 1.40 0.00 11.44
N LYS A 47 0.93 1.15 10.95
CA LYS A 47 0.95 2.44 11.67
C LYS A 47 0.00 2.46 12.86
N LEU A 48 -1.15 1.79 12.76
CA LEU A 48 -2.12 1.69 13.86
C LEU A 48 -1.54 0.97 15.08
N GLN A 49 -0.56 0.07 14.90
CA GLN A 49 0.09 -0.71 15.98
C GLN A 49 -0.91 -1.40 16.92
N MET A 50 -2.10 -1.73 16.40
CA MET A 50 -3.09 -2.49 17.14
C MET A 50 -2.69 -3.97 17.11
N HIS A 51 -2.57 -4.58 18.28
CA HIS A 51 -2.19 -5.98 18.44
C HIS A 51 -3.38 -6.84 18.85
N THR A 52 -4.51 -6.69 18.14
CA THR A 52 -5.65 -7.61 18.28
C THR A 52 -5.52 -8.74 17.27
N ASP A 53 -6.11 -9.90 17.56
CA ASP A 53 -6.09 -11.04 16.62
C ASP A 53 -6.63 -10.66 15.23
N THR A 54 -7.64 -9.78 15.20
CA THR A 54 -8.23 -9.27 13.96
C THR A 54 -7.26 -8.40 13.16
N THR A 55 -6.59 -7.45 13.81
CA THR A 55 -5.68 -6.51 13.14
C THR A 55 -4.38 -7.19 12.70
N LEU A 56 -3.88 -8.14 13.50
CA LEU A 56 -2.76 -9.01 13.11
C LEU A 56 -3.11 -9.90 11.92
N GLY A 57 -4.33 -10.48 11.90
CA GLY A 57 -4.83 -11.26 10.77
C GLY A 57 -4.93 -10.43 9.48
N LEU A 58 -5.44 -9.20 9.57
CA LEU A 58 -5.49 -8.26 8.46
C LEU A 58 -4.09 -7.88 7.97
N LEU A 59 -3.16 -7.57 8.87
CA LEU A 59 -1.78 -7.22 8.51
C LEU A 59 -1.07 -8.38 7.81
N ASN A 60 -1.23 -9.61 8.30
CA ASN A 60 -0.66 -10.81 7.67
C ASN A 60 -1.26 -11.08 6.30
N THR A 61 -2.58 -10.91 6.16
CA THR A 61 -3.28 -11.03 4.87
C THR A 61 -2.75 -10.01 3.88
N SER A 62 -2.66 -8.74 4.30
CA SER A 62 -2.16 -7.67 3.44
C SER A 62 -0.69 -7.87 3.03
N THR A 63 0.15 -8.34 3.96
CA THR A 63 1.54 -8.73 3.67
C THR A 63 1.62 -9.86 2.64
N THR A 64 0.70 -10.83 2.71
CA THR A 64 0.61 -11.94 1.75
C THR A 64 0.14 -11.47 0.36
N CYS A 65 -0.81 -10.53 0.32
CA CYS A 65 -1.25 -9.88 -0.92
C CYS A 65 -0.11 -9.10 -1.58
N LEU A 66 0.66 -8.32 -0.82
CA LEU A 66 1.83 -7.59 -1.35
C LEU A 66 2.85 -8.52 -1.99
N ARG A 67 3.09 -9.69 -1.40
CA ARG A 67 3.98 -10.70 -1.98
C ARG A 67 3.57 -11.12 -3.40
N ARG A 68 2.27 -11.07 -3.74
CA ARG A 68 1.81 -11.42 -5.08
C ARG A 68 2.30 -10.45 -6.18
N PHE A 69 2.70 -9.24 -5.80
CA PHE A 69 3.15 -8.19 -6.71
C PHE A 69 4.69 -8.05 -6.76
N LEU A 70 5.43 -8.80 -5.94
CA LEU A 70 6.90 -8.86 -5.88
C LEU A 70 7.42 -10.16 -6.49
#